data_AF-A0AAN8L2J1-F1
#
_entry.id   AF-A0AAN8L2J1-F1
#
_cell.length_a   1.000
_cell.length_b   1.000
_cell.length_c   1.000
_cell.angle_alpha   90.00
_cell.angle_beta   90.00
_cell.angle_gamma   90.00
#
_symmetry.space_group_name_H-M   'P 1'
#
loop_
_entity.id
_entity.type
_entity.pdbx_description
1 polymer ?
#
loop_
_entity_poly.entity_id
_entity_poly.type
_entity_poly.pdbx_seq_one_letter_code
_entity_poly.pdbx_strand_id
1 'polypeptide(L)'
;MAGICEWEVWEESTVGSDHYPILCTVGRREEEVLVDGVGRWVFGRAKWDQFQELSEQVMARVDMRGDVDSMNNWVRTALVGAATEAIPKSSGRRRRKAVPWWMEECGAMPNHLLTDIDVWEFRESVKLLREIFAQKAFDPFRGPEVQPGPEF
;
A
#
# COMPACT_ATOMS: atom_id res chain seq x y z
N MET A 1 1.10 -3.05 31.23
CA MET A 1 1.45 -4.34 31.87
C MET A 1 2.49 -5.02 30.99
N ALA A 2 3.74 -5.04 31.46
CA ALA A 2 4.92 -5.52 30.75
C ALA A 2 5.12 -7.02 31.01
N GLY A 3 4.40 -7.88 30.29
CA GLY A 3 4.46 -9.32 30.52
C GLY A 3 4.58 -10.08 29.20
N ILE A 4 5.56 -10.98 29.13
CA ILE A 4 5.86 -11.91 28.05
C ILE A 4 6.69 -11.31 26.90
N CYS A 5 7.90 -10.84 27.20
CA CYS A 5 8.98 -10.81 26.20
C CYS A 5 10.10 -11.71 26.74
N GLU A 6 10.37 -12.81 26.04
CA GLU A 6 11.51 -13.69 26.32
C GLU A 6 12.60 -13.41 25.29
N TRP A 7 13.86 -13.55 25.67
CA TRP A 7 14.98 -13.42 24.73
C TRP A 7 16.04 -14.47 25.02
N GLU A 8 16.73 -14.90 23.97
CA GLU A 8 17.86 -15.82 24.04
C GLU A 8 18.95 -15.40 23.05
N VAL A 9 20.21 -15.72 23.36
CA VAL A 9 21.31 -15.53 22.41
C VAL A 9 21.38 -16.78 21.54
N TRP A 10 21.31 -16.60 20.22
CA TRP A 10 21.47 -17.71 19.29
C TRP A 10 22.96 -17.96 19.03
N GLU A 11 23.53 -18.87 19.83
CA GLU A 11 24.97 -19.17 19.82
C GLU A 11 25.39 -20.15 18.70
N GLU A 12 24.46 -20.65 17.89
CA GLU A 12 24.79 -21.64 16.84
C GLU A 12 25.54 -21.04 15.65
N SER A 13 25.37 -19.74 15.37
CA SER A 13 26.04 -19.04 14.27
C SER A 13 26.01 -17.53 14.46
N THR A 14 27.08 -16.85 14.05
CA THR A 14 27.09 -15.37 13.97
C THR A 14 26.47 -14.84 12.67
N VAL A 15 26.08 -15.73 11.76
CA VAL A 15 25.51 -15.36 10.44
C VAL A 15 26.45 -14.42 9.66
N GLY A 16 27.76 -14.60 9.83
CA GLY A 16 28.79 -13.76 9.18
C GLY A 16 28.99 -12.38 9.82
N SER A 17 28.32 -12.10 10.94
CA SER A 17 28.59 -10.95 11.80
C SER A 17 29.73 -11.25 12.78
N ASP A 18 30.24 -10.21 13.44
CA ASP A 18 31.19 -10.30 14.56
C ASP A 18 30.49 -10.52 15.92
N HIS A 19 29.15 -10.61 15.94
CA HIS A 19 28.34 -10.83 17.15
C HIS A 19 27.28 -11.94 16.95
N TYR A 20 26.93 -12.65 18.02
CA TYR A 20 25.82 -13.61 18.02
C TYR A 20 24.46 -12.89 17.99
N PRO A 21 23.50 -13.34 17.16
CA PRO A 21 22.16 -12.77 17.13
C PRO A 21 21.42 -12.97 18.46
N ILE A 22 20.58 -12.00 18.83
CA ILE A 22 19.65 -12.12 19.95
C ILE A 22 18.26 -12.38 19.37
N LEU A 23 17.65 -13.51 19.74
CA LEU A 23 16.28 -13.85 19.41
C LEU A 23 15.37 -13.32 20.51
N CYS A 24 14.35 -12.55 20.12
CA CYS A 24 13.35 -12.01 21.03
C CYS A 24 11.97 -12.55 20.68
N THR A 25 11.35 -13.27 21.61
CA THR A 25 9.98 -13.77 21.50
C THR A 25 9.05 -12.81 22.26
N VAL A 26 8.22 -12.09 21.51
CA VAL A 26 7.23 -11.16 22.08
C VAL A 26 5.88 -11.85 22.14
N GLY A 27 5.44 -12.22 23.34
CA GLY A 27 4.14 -12.84 23.63
C GLY A 27 2.98 -11.86 23.62
N ARG A 28 2.83 -11.10 22.53
CA ARG A 28 1.66 -10.23 22.32
C ARG A 28 0.62 -10.96 21.48
N ARG A 29 -0.63 -10.95 21.93
CA ARG A 29 -1.76 -11.36 21.09
C ARG A 29 -1.92 -10.32 19.97
N GLU A 30 -1.81 -10.74 18.71
CA GLU A 30 -2.11 -9.89 17.56
C GLU A 30 -3.59 -9.45 17.65
N GLU A 31 -3.84 -8.19 17.97
CA GLU A 31 -5.18 -7.63 17.92
C GLU A 31 -5.53 -7.33 16.46
N GLU A 32 -6.70 -7.76 15.98
CA GLU A 32 -7.21 -7.31 14.68
C GLU A 32 -7.84 -5.93 14.88
N VAL A 33 -7.31 -4.93 14.19
CA VAL A 33 -7.93 -3.60 14.16
C VAL A 33 -8.80 -3.50 12.92
N LEU A 34 -10.06 -3.11 13.14
CA LEU A 34 -10.92 -2.65 12.06
C LEU A 34 -10.46 -1.26 11.65
N VAL A 35 -9.86 -1.17 10.47
CA VAL A 35 -9.49 0.11 9.88
C VAL A 35 -10.54 0.48 8.84
N ASP A 36 -11.14 1.65 9.00
CA ASP A 36 -11.99 2.23 7.96
C ASP A 36 -11.08 2.75 6.85
N GLY A 37 -11.04 2.01 5.73
CA GLY A 37 -10.38 2.46 4.51
C GLY A 37 -11.33 3.23 3.59
N VAL A 38 -10.80 4.00 2.66
CA VAL A 38 -11.60 4.59 1.58
C VAL A 38 -12.13 3.46 0.68
N GLY A 39 -13.46 3.36 0.57
CA GLY A 39 -14.13 2.40 -0.30
C GLY A 39 -13.67 2.51 -1.76
N ARG A 40 -13.34 1.39 -2.38
CA ARG A 40 -12.95 1.32 -3.80
C ARG A 40 -14.19 1.22 -4.68
N TRP A 41 -14.17 1.84 -5.86
CA TRP A 41 -15.24 1.68 -6.86
C TRP A 41 -15.37 0.22 -7.30
N VAL A 42 -16.60 -0.30 -7.33
CA VAL A 42 -16.90 -1.68 -7.74
C VAL A 42 -17.52 -1.66 -9.13
N PHE A 43 -16.67 -1.54 -10.16
CA PHE A 43 -17.10 -1.42 -11.56
C PHE A 43 -17.94 -2.60 -12.06
N GLY A 44 -17.74 -3.81 -11.52
CA GLY A 44 -18.57 -4.97 -11.86
C GLY A 44 -20.04 -4.87 -11.43
N ARG A 45 -20.37 -3.90 -10.56
CA ARG A 45 -21.76 -3.59 -10.15
C ARG A 45 -22.22 -2.21 -10.63
N ALA A 46 -21.47 -1.60 -11.55
CA ALA A 46 -21.80 -0.29 -12.09
C ALA A 46 -23.04 -0.37 -12.98
N LYS A 47 -23.95 0.59 -12.82
CA LYS A 47 -25.06 0.83 -13.75
C LYS A 47 -24.59 1.80 -14.83
N TRP A 48 -23.94 1.26 -15.87
CA TRP A 48 -23.30 2.08 -16.91
C TRP A 48 -24.28 2.97 -17.68
N ASP A 49 -25.49 2.48 -17.98
CA ASP A 49 -26.52 3.28 -18.66
C ASP A 49 -26.90 4.51 -17.84
N GLN A 50 -27.09 4.33 -16.53
CA GLN A 50 -27.37 5.43 -15.60
C GLN A 50 -26.19 6.41 -15.51
N PHE A 51 -24.95 5.89 -15.45
CA PHE A 51 -23.76 6.73 -15.43
C PHE A 51 -23.63 7.57 -16.69
N GLN A 52 -23.88 6.97 -17.86
CA GLN A 52 -23.83 7.64 -19.15
C GLN A 52 -24.87 8.74 -19.23
N GLU A 53 -26.12 8.45 -18.91
CA GLU A 53 -27.21 9.43 -18.93
C GLU A 53 -26.89 10.62 -18.00
N LEU A 54 -26.48 10.35 -16.76
CA LEU A 54 -26.11 11.41 -15.81
C LEU A 54 -24.90 12.22 -16.31
N SER A 55 -23.90 11.57 -16.89
CA SER A 55 -22.71 12.26 -17.41
C SER A 55 -23.06 13.16 -18.58
N GLU A 56 -23.89 12.69 -19.52
CA GLU A 56 -24.35 13.47 -20.67
C GLU A 56 -25.19 14.68 -20.23
N GLN A 57 -26.12 14.48 -19.28
CA GLN A 57 -26.93 15.56 -18.72
C GLN A 57 -26.07 16.63 -18.05
N VAL A 58 -25.03 16.23 -17.34
CA VAL A 58 -24.14 17.19 -16.70
C VAL A 58 -23.25 17.86 -17.74
N MET A 59 -22.63 17.14 -18.67
CA MET A 59 -21.80 17.74 -19.72
C MET A 59 -22.57 18.77 -20.58
N ALA A 60 -23.86 18.55 -20.83
CA ALA A 60 -24.71 19.51 -21.54
C ALA A 60 -24.89 20.86 -20.80
N ARG A 61 -24.59 20.92 -19.50
CA ARG A 61 -24.69 22.12 -18.65
C ARG A 61 -23.35 22.82 -18.44
N VAL A 62 -22.26 22.30 -19.00
CA VAL A 62 -20.94 22.94 -18.89
C VAL A 62 -21.00 24.30 -19.59
N ASP A 63 -20.84 25.37 -18.82
CA ASP A 63 -20.57 26.68 -19.39
C ASP A 63 -19.11 26.73 -19.84
N MET A 64 -18.88 26.85 -21.15
CA MET A 64 -17.55 27.02 -21.72
C MET A 64 -16.99 28.45 -21.53
N ARG A 65 -17.73 29.32 -20.83
CA ARG A 65 -17.30 30.68 -20.47
C ARG A 65 -16.86 30.68 -19.01
N GLY A 66 -15.56 30.74 -18.78
CA GLY A 66 -15.00 30.77 -17.43
C GLY A 66 -13.50 30.54 -17.43
N ASP A 67 -12.90 30.58 -16.24
CA ASP A 67 -11.52 30.15 -16.07
C ASP A 67 -11.43 28.61 -16.11
N VAL A 68 -10.26 28.13 -16.54
CA VAL A 68 -10.01 26.70 -16.77
C VAL A 68 -10.13 25.89 -15.47
N ASP A 69 -9.73 26.46 -14.33
CA ASP A 69 -9.71 25.77 -13.05
C ASP A 69 -11.13 25.57 -12.50
N SER A 70 -11.99 26.57 -12.60
CA SER A 70 -13.41 26.49 -12.24
C SER A 70 -14.14 25.46 -13.11
N MET A 71 -13.88 25.48 -14.42
CA MET A 71 -14.45 24.49 -15.34
C MET A 71 -13.99 23.08 -15.00
N ASN A 72 -12.69 22.87 -14.75
CA ASN A 72 -12.14 21.57 -14.38
C ASN A 72 -12.72 21.07 -13.04
N ASN A 73 -12.79 21.93 -12.02
CA ASN A 73 -13.37 21.57 -10.73
C ASN A 73 -14.85 21.22 -10.84
N TRP A 74 -15.58 21.95 -11.68
CA TRP A 74 -16.98 21.67 -11.94
C TRP A 74 -17.16 20.31 -12.62
N VAL A 75 -16.45 20.06 -13.73
CA VAL A 75 -16.50 18.79 -14.48
C VAL A 75 -16.09 17.61 -13.59
N ARG A 76 -15.04 17.78 -12.78
CA ARG A 76 -14.60 16.78 -11.81
C ARG A 76 -15.70 16.47 -10.80
N THR A 77 -16.31 17.50 -10.20
CA THR A 77 -17.33 17.32 -9.16
C THR A 77 -18.58 16.67 -9.74
N ALA A 78 -19.00 17.11 -10.91
CA ALA A 78 -20.06 16.55 -11.72
C ALA A 78 -19.89 15.05 -12.00
N LEU A 79 -18.76 14.67 -12.59
CA LEU A 79 -18.47 13.29 -12.95
C LEU A 79 -18.34 12.39 -11.71
N VAL A 80 -17.70 12.88 -10.66
CA VAL A 80 -17.62 12.14 -9.39
C VAL A 80 -19.02 11.94 -8.79
N GLY A 81 -19.89 12.95 -8.86
CA GLY A 81 -21.29 12.86 -8.43
C GLY A 81 -22.07 11.80 -9.23
N ALA A 82 -21.99 11.83 -10.55
CA ALA A 82 -22.60 10.82 -11.42
C ALA A 82 -22.06 9.41 -11.11
N ALA A 83 -20.75 9.29 -10.89
CA ALA A 83 -20.12 8.03 -10.52
C ALA A 83 -20.60 7.53 -9.15
N THR A 84 -20.78 8.41 -8.14
CA THR A 84 -21.27 7.99 -6.81
C THR A 84 -22.68 7.43 -6.84
N GLU A 85 -23.53 7.91 -7.75
CA GLU A 85 -24.90 7.42 -7.92
C GLU A 85 -24.95 6.10 -8.68
N ALA A 86 -24.12 5.95 -9.71
CA ALA A 86 -24.18 4.81 -10.63
C ALA A 86 -23.23 3.65 -10.27
N ILE A 87 -22.14 3.93 -9.54
CA ILE A 87 -21.09 2.96 -9.25
C ILE A 87 -21.00 2.77 -7.73
N PRO A 88 -21.36 1.60 -7.18
CA PRO A 88 -21.25 1.38 -5.75
C PRO A 88 -19.77 1.33 -5.32
N LYS A 89 -19.47 1.94 -4.18
CA LYS A 89 -18.19 1.77 -3.50
C LYS A 89 -18.23 0.55 -2.57
N SER A 90 -17.10 -0.12 -2.41
CA SER A 90 -16.94 -1.12 -1.36
C SER A 90 -17.01 -0.44 0.01
N SER A 91 -17.37 -1.19 1.05
CA SER A 91 -17.50 -0.67 2.42
C SER A 91 -16.20 -0.12 3.01
N GLY A 92 -15.05 -0.29 2.33
CA GLY A 92 -13.75 0.22 2.77
C GLY A 92 -13.17 -0.46 4.00
N ARG A 93 -14.02 -1.11 4.81
CA ARG A 93 -13.66 -1.89 5.98
C ARG A 93 -12.81 -3.07 5.60
N ARG A 94 -11.56 -3.04 6.06
CA ARG A 94 -10.65 -4.17 5.98
C ARG A 94 -10.22 -4.53 7.40
N ARG A 95 -10.27 -5.81 7.72
CA ARG A 95 -9.59 -6.34 8.88
C ARG A 95 -8.10 -6.37 8.55
N ARG A 96 -7.30 -5.66 9.32
CA ARG A 96 -5.85 -5.72 9.24
C ARG A 96 -5.34 -6.19 10.61
N LYS A 97 -4.30 -7.02 10.59
CA LYS A 97 -3.53 -7.29 11.81
C LYS A 97 -2.99 -5.94 12.30
N ALA A 98 -3.19 -5.63 13.57
CA ALA A 98 -2.57 -4.47 14.18
C ALA A 98 -1.08 -4.75 14.28
N VAL A 99 -0.35 -4.31 13.26
CA VAL A 99 1.10 -4.31 13.29
C VAL A 99 1.55 -3.28 14.34
N PRO A 100 2.40 -3.64 15.33
CA PRO A 100 2.69 -2.82 16.51
C PRO A 100 3.36 -1.46 16.31
N TRP A 101 3.51 -0.97 15.07
CA TRP A 101 4.62 -0.10 14.77
C TRP A 101 4.44 1.41 14.99
N TRP A 102 3.26 2.07 14.92
CA TRP A 102 3.23 3.55 15.06
C TRP A 102 1.86 4.15 15.47
N MET A 103 1.82 4.92 16.56
CA MET A 103 0.65 5.67 17.09
C MET A 103 0.32 6.93 16.26
N GLU A 104 -0.76 7.65 16.61
CA GLU A 104 -1.30 8.87 15.97
C GLU A 104 -0.24 9.95 15.67
N GLU A 105 0.86 9.98 16.43
CA GLU A 105 2.00 10.88 16.25
C GLU A 105 2.84 10.61 14.97
N CYS A 106 2.80 9.39 14.41
CA CYS A 106 3.51 9.03 13.18
C CYS A 106 2.71 9.30 11.89
N GLY A 107 1.50 9.85 11.99
CA GLY A 107 0.76 10.36 10.82
C GLY A 107 1.46 11.52 10.08
N ALA A 108 2.51 12.08 10.69
CA ALA A 108 3.35 13.13 10.12
C ALA A 108 4.62 12.61 9.40
N MET A 109 4.84 11.29 9.35
CA MET A 109 5.99 10.69 8.67
C MET A 109 5.76 10.63 7.15
N PRO A 110 6.79 10.76 6.29
CA PRO A 110 6.58 10.99 4.87
C PRO A 110 5.85 9.81 4.25
N ASN A 111 4.92 10.14 3.37
CA ASN A 111 3.97 9.27 2.71
C ASN A 111 4.62 8.17 1.83
N HIS A 112 5.44 7.29 2.38
CA HIS A 112 6.13 6.23 1.64
C HIS A 112 5.16 5.06 1.35
N LEU A 113 5.10 4.66 0.08
CA LEU A 113 4.33 3.49 -0.39
C LEU A 113 2.80 3.61 -0.21
N LEU A 114 2.25 4.82 -0.26
CA LEU A 114 0.83 5.07 -0.05
C LEU A 114 -0.03 4.77 -1.26
N THR A 115 0.49 5.00 -2.45
CA THR A 115 -0.21 4.68 -3.69
C THR A 115 0.14 3.29 -4.18
N ASP A 116 -0.78 2.69 -4.95
CA ASP A 116 -0.51 1.41 -5.61
C ASP A 116 0.69 1.53 -6.59
N ILE A 117 1.00 2.75 -7.06
CA ILE A 117 2.15 3.06 -7.93
C ILE A 117 3.46 2.98 -7.13
N ASP A 118 3.54 3.65 -5.98
CA ASP A 118 4.75 3.64 -5.14
C ASP A 118 5.14 2.21 -4.73
N VAL A 119 4.14 1.37 -4.40
CA VAL A 119 4.32 -0.04 -4.09
C VAL A 119 4.85 -0.83 -5.30
N TRP A 120 4.34 -0.53 -6.49
CA TRP A 120 4.79 -1.17 -7.72
C TRP A 120 6.23 -0.77 -8.07
N GLU A 121 6.56 0.52 -8.04
CA GLU A 121 7.91 1.03 -8.33
C GLU A 121 8.95 0.48 -7.36
N PHE A 122 8.62 0.38 -6.07
CA PHE A 122 9.50 -0.22 -5.08
C PHE A 122 9.76 -1.70 -5.37
N ARG A 123 8.72 -2.46 -5.75
CA ARG A 123 8.85 -3.87 -6.12
C ARG A 123 9.73 -4.05 -7.37
N GLU A 124 9.55 -3.23 -8.39
CA GLU A 124 10.39 -3.28 -9.58
C GLU A 124 11.84 -2.91 -9.28
N SER A 125 12.07 -1.93 -8.40
CA SER A 125 13.42 -1.57 -7.96
C SER A 125 14.12 -2.74 -7.25
N VAL A 126 13.42 -3.48 -6.39
CA VAL A 126 13.96 -4.68 -5.73
C VAL A 126 14.28 -5.79 -6.74
N LYS A 127 13.41 -6.02 -7.74
CA LYS A 127 13.68 -7.01 -8.80
C LYS A 127 14.91 -6.65 -9.61
N LEU A 128 14.99 -5.39 -10.07
CA LEU A 128 16.12 -4.90 -10.85
C LEU A 128 17.43 -5.01 -10.06
N LEU A 129 17.39 -4.71 -8.76
CA LEU A 129 18.54 -4.91 -7.89
C LEU A 129 19.00 -6.36 -7.85
N ARG A 130 18.07 -7.32 -7.70
CA ARG A 130 18.39 -8.77 -7.74
C ARG A 130 18.98 -9.18 -9.09
N GLU A 131 18.42 -8.69 -10.19
CA GLU A 131 18.93 -8.96 -11.54
C GLU A 131 20.35 -8.44 -11.73
N ILE A 132 20.65 -7.22 -11.27
CA ILE A 132 22.00 -6.65 -11.34
C ILE A 132 22.97 -7.50 -10.52
N PHE A 133 22.62 -7.81 -9.27
CA PHE A 133 23.50 -8.63 -8.44
C PHE A 133 23.67 -10.05 -8.97
N ALA A 134 22.70 -10.61 -9.70
CA ALA A 134 22.81 -11.93 -10.33
C ALA A 134 23.70 -11.96 -11.59
N GLN A 135 24.22 -10.83 -12.07
CA GLN A 135 25.10 -10.80 -13.25
C GLN A 135 26.47 -11.43 -12.97
N LYS A 136 27.02 -12.19 -13.94
CA LYS A 136 28.32 -12.91 -13.80
C LYS A 136 29.49 -12.08 -13.26
N ALA A 137 29.49 -10.78 -13.53
CA ALA A 137 30.52 -9.86 -13.04
C ALA A 137 30.60 -9.80 -11.51
N PHE A 138 29.49 -10.08 -10.81
CA PHE A 138 29.41 -10.09 -9.36
C PHE A 138 29.65 -11.46 -8.72
N ASP A 139 29.88 -12.53 -9.50
CA ASP A 139 30.11 -13.89 -8.99
C ASP A 139 31.24 -13.96 -7.93
N PRO A 140 32.39 -13.26 -8.08
CA PRO A 140 33.45 -13.29 -7.07
C PRO A 140 33.09 -12.55 -5.77
N PHE A 141 32.07 -11.69 -5.81
CA PHE A 141 31.74 -10.74 -4.75
C PHE A 141 30.40 -11.04 -4.08
N ARG A 142 29.64 -12.03 -4.57
CA ARG A 142 28.34 -12.40 -4.00
C ARG A 142 28.34 -13.83 -3.49
N GLY A 143 27.78 -14.01 -2.30
CA GLY A 143 27.40 -15.33 -1.79
C GLY A 143 25.97 -15.70 -2.22
N PRO A 144 25.45 -16.83 -1.71
CA PRO A 144 24.02 -17.14 -1.78
C PRO A 144 23.17 -15.98 -1.23
N GLU A 145 22.01 -15.75 -1.83
CA GLU A 145 21.07 -14.73 -1.34
C GLU A 145 20.59 -15.10 0.07
N VAL A 146 20.78 -14.19 1.02
CA VAL A 146 20.48 -14.44 2.43
C VAL A 146 19.00 -14.20 2.74
N GLN A 147 18.39 -13.13 2.23
CA GLN A 147 16.96 -12.82 2.38
C GLN A 147 16.40 -12.03 1.18
N PRO A 148 15.14 -12.28 0.75
CA PRO A 148 14.21 -13.30 1.28
C PRO A 148 14.67 -14.74 1.00
N GLY A 149 15.62 -14.93 0.08
CA GLY A 149 16.20 -16.23 -0.24
C GLY A 149 15.63 -16.83 -1.53
N PRO A 150 16.13 -18.01 -1.96
CA PRO A 150 15.78 -18.62 -3.23
C PRO A 150 14.37 -19.25 -3.28
N GLU A 151 13.69 -19.40 -2.13
CA GLU A 151 12.38 -20.06 -2.02
C GLU A 151 11.18 -19.10 -2.09
N PHE A 152 11.41 -17.81 -2.38
CA PHE A 152 10.37 -16.77 -2.44
C PHE A 152 10.19 -16.18 -3.84
#